data_AF-A0A958CP62-F1
#
_entry.id   AF-A0A958CP62-F1
#
_cell.length_a   1.000
_cell.length_b   1.000
_cell.length_c   1.000
_cell.angle_alpha   90.00
_cell.angle_beta   90.00
_cell.angle_gamma   90.00
#
_symmetry.space_group_name_H-M   'P 1'
#
loop_
_entity.id
_entity.type
_entity.pdbx_description
1 polymer ?
#
loop_
_entity_poly.entity_id
_entity_poly.type
_entity_poly.pdbx_seq_one_letter_code
_entity_poly.pdbx_strand_id
1 'polypeptide(L)'
;YSMPTGYAGTFDSADVTAWRPTYFYMYSMPTGYAGTFDSADVAAWRPTTFYMSSMPTGYAGTFDSADVAAWSPGTFVLYSMPVGTYTIVITANGFAAWSTGLSDFRMQGNSLTQAQVDAILWDLYQAAKVPRTATGGTINVGGTNAAPSGTFQAASACPVTSSTDGKEIAHELLNDTCAVGFHKWTTVTITA
;
A
#
# COMPACT_ATOMS: atom_id res chain seq x y z
N TYR A 1 -17.47 -14.16 -0.88
CA TYR A 1 -18.28 -14.27 -2.10
C TYR A 1 -17.35 -14.11 -3.29
N SER A 2 -17.46 -14.97 -4.30
CA SER A 2 -16.73 -14.84 -5.58
C SER A 2 -17.74 -14.70 -6.70
N MET A 3 -17.39 -13.94 -7.74
CA MET A 3 -18.24 -13.86 -8.93
C MET A 3 -18.27 -15.22 -9.65
N PRO A 4 -19.38 -15.59 -10.31
CA PRO A 4 -19.45 -16.83 -11.06
C PRO A 4 -18.41 -16.89 -12.18
N THR A 5 -17.89 -18.09 -12.46
CA THR A 5 -17.03 -18.33 -13.61
C THR A 5 -17.75 -17.95 -14.91
N GLY A 6 -17.08 -17.16 -15.77
CA GLY A 6 -17.64 -16.68 -17.03
C GLY A 6 -18.46 -15.39 -16.93
N TYR A 7 -18.58 -14.80 -15.74
CA TYR A 7 -19.11 -13.44 -15.61
C TYR A 7 -18.14 -12.45 -16.24
N ALA A 8 -18.58 -11.78 -17.30
CA ALA A 8 -17.87 -10.66 -17.90
C ALA A 8 -18.53 -9.35 -17.44
N GLY A 9 -17.70 -8.35 -17.17
CA GLY A 9 -18.14 -7.03 -16.76
C GLY A 9 -16.97 -6.05 -16.85
N THR A 10 -17.28 -4.76 -16.75
CA THR A 10 -16.29 -3.69 -16.81
C THR A 10 -16.46 -2.81 -15.58
N PHE A 11 -15.34 -2.43 -14.97
CA PHE A 11 -15.28 -1.32 -14.01
C PHE A 11 -14.17 -0.36 -14.42
N ASP A 12 -14.57 0.87 -14.74
CA ASP A 12 -13.68 1.98 -15.05
C ASP A 12 -13.80 3.04 -13.95
N SER A 13 -12.68 3.40 -13.31
CA SER A 13 -12.66 4.39 -12.21
C SER A 13 -13.19 5.76 -12.64
N ALA A 14 -13.04 6.10 -13.93
CA ALA A 14 -13.54 7.35 -14.51
C ALA A 14 -15.06 7.51 -14.35
N ASP A 15 -15.80 6.40 -14.33
CA ASP A 15 -17.26 6.41 -14.18
C ASP A 15 -17.72 6.73 -12.75
N VAL A 16 -16.81 6.69 -11.77
CA VAL A 16 -17.11 6.85 -10.34
C VAL A 16 -16.36 8.00 -9.68
N THR A 17 -15.88 8.97 -10.46
CA THR A 17 -15.16 10.17 -9.99
C THR A 17 -15.96 11.00 -8.97
N ALA A 18 -17.29 11.00 -9.07
CA ALA A 18 -18.18 11.70 -8.14
C ALA A 18 -18.52 10.88 -6.87
N TRP A 19 -18.21 9.58 -6.85
CA TRP A 19 -18.51 8.72 -5.71
C TRP A 19 -17.58 9.01 -4.53
N ARG A 20 -18.05 8.78 -3.29
CA ARG A 20 -17.26 8.93 -2.06
C ARG A 20 -17.48 7.72 -1.15
N PRO A 21 -16.94 6.55 -1.52
CA PRO A 21 -17.14 5.34 -0.73
C PRO A 21 -16.44 5.41 0.62
N THR A 22 -17.13 4.95 1.67
CA THR A 22 -16.47 4.56 2.93
C THR A 22 -15.71 3.25 2.73
N TYR A 23 -16.29 2.32 1.97
CA TYR A 23 -15.75 1.00 1.71
C TYR A 23 -15.69 0.74 0.21
N PHE A 24 -14.52 0.37 -0.29
CA PHE A 24 -14.34 -0.10 -1.65
C PHE A 24 -13.71 -1.49 -1.64
N TYR A 25 -14.36 -2.43 -2.31
CA TYR A 25 -13.90 -3.81 -2.44
C TYR A 25 -14.03 -4.27 -3.89
N MET A 26 -12.92 -4.61 -4.51
CA MET A 26 -12.89 -5.27 -5.82
C MET A 26 -11.74 -6.28 -5.84
N TYR A 27 -12.05 -7.57 -5.72
CA TYR A 27 -11.01 -8.59 -5.61
C TYR A 27 -11.44 -9.92 -6.22
N SER A 28 -10.44 -10.69 -6.66
CA SER A 28 -10.64 -12.03 -7.26
C SER A 28 -11.63 -12.00 -8.42
N MET A 29 -11.51 -11.01 -9.30
CA MET A 29 -12.39 -10.87 -10.45
C MET A 29 -12.09 -11.97 -11.48
N PRO A 30 -13.12 -12.55 -12.12
CA PRO A 30 -12.97 -13.69 -13.01
C PRO A 30 -12.26 -13.31 -14.32
N THR A 31 -11.68 -14.30 -14.98
CA THR A 31 -11.15 -14.14 -16.35
C THR A 31 -12.23 -13.57 -17.27
N GLY A 32 -11.89 -12.52 -18.01
CA GLY A 32 -12.82 -11.80 -18.89
C GLY A 32 -13.48 -10.57 -18.25
N TYR A 33 -13.30 -10.35 -16.95
CA TYR A 33 -13.58 -9.05 -16.35
C TYR A 33 -12.54 -8.03 -16.81
N ALA A 34 -13.01 -6.87 -17.27
CA ALA A 34 -12.20 -5.84 -17.90
C ALA A 34 -12.34 -4.50 -17.18
N GLY A 35 -11.64 -3.50 -17.67
CA GLY A 35 -11.73 -2.12 -17.22
C GLY A 35 -10.40 -1.57 -16.72
N THR A 36 -10.51 -0.38 -16.15
CA THR A 36 -9.39 0.47 -15.75
C THR A 36 -9.57 0.99 -14.33
N PHE A 37 -8.47 1.03 -13.59
CA PHE A 37 -8.41 1.79 -12.34
C PHE A 37 -7.22 2.72 -12.38
N ASP A 38 -7.50 4.02 -12.50
CA ASP A 38 -6.53 5.10 -12.38
C ASP A 38 -6.78 5.84 -11.06
N SER A 39 -5.77 5.90 -10.19
CA SER A 39 -5.88 6.54 -8.87
C SER A 39 -6.27 8.01 -8.93
N ALA A 40 -5.94 8.69 -10.03
CA ALA A 40 -6.30 10.09 -10.28
C ALA A 40 -7.82 10.31 -10.28
N ASP A 41 -8.59 9.35 -10.83
CA ASP A 41 -10.05 9.43 -10.88
C ASP A 41 -10.67 9.41 -9.47
N VAL A 42 -9.97 8.79 -8.53
CA VAL A 42 -10.45 8.54 -7.16
C VAL A 42 -9.69 9.35 -6.11
N ALA A 43 -8.83 10.29 -6.50
CA ALA A 43 -8.02 11.11 -5.60
C ALA A 43 -8.87 11.85 -4.53
N ALA A 44 -10.12 12.20 -4.89
CA ALA A 44 -11.07 12.87 -4.00
C ALA A 44 -11.81 11.93 -3.03
N TRP A 45 -11.64 10.61 -3.12
CA TRP A 45 -12.22 9.66 -2.17
C TRP A 45 -11.56 9.76 -0.80
N ARG A 46 -12.25 9.28 0.24
CA ARG A 46 -11.70 9.14 1.60
C ARG A 46 -12.17 7.81 2.22
N PRO A 47 -11.76 6.67 1.64
CA PRO A 47 -12.23 5.38 2.12
C PRO A 47 -11.61 5.06 3.48
N THR A 48 -12.39 4.44 4.37
CA THR A 48 -11.84 3.80 5.57
C THR A 48 -11.23 2.45 5.23
N THR A 49 -11.78 1.78 4.20
CA THR A 49 -11.25 0.53 3.67
C THR A 49 -11.18 0.61 2.15
N PHE A 50 -9.98 0.40 1.63
CA PHE A 50 -9.76 0.18 0.21
C PHE A 50 -9.16 -1.22 0.01
N TYR A 51 -9.83 -2.02 -0.81
CA TYR A 51 -9.40 -3.38 -1.10
C TYR A 51 -9.50 -3.65 -2.60
N MET A 52 -8.34 -3.76 -3.24
CA MET A 52 -8.21 -4.15 -4.63
C MET A 52 -7.13 -5.21 -4.78
N SER A 53 -7.47 -6.43 -5.22
CA SER A 53 -6.44 -7.46 -5.37
C SER A 53 -6.82 -8.58 -6.33
N SER A 54 -5.81 -9.31 -6.80
CA SER A 54 -5.99 -10.49 -7.65
C SER A 54 -6.87 -10.18 -8.88
N MET A 55 -6.55 -9.10 -9.59
CA MET A 55 -7.28 -8.71 -10.80
C MET A 55 -6.84 -9.58 -11.98
N PRO A 56 -7.74 -9.90 -12.93
CA PRO A 56 -7.42 -10.75 -14.06
C PRO A 56 -6.46 -10.07 -15.03
N THR A 57 -5.72 -10.87 -15.78
CA THR A 57 -4.89 -10.41 -16.89
C THR A 57 -5.70 -9.55 -17.85
N GLY A 58 -5.16 -8.39 -18.23
CA GLY A 58 -5.82 -7.43 -19.12
C GLY A 58 -6.61 -6.34 -18.39
N TYR A 59 -6.87 -6.49 -17.08
CA TYR A 59 -7.29 -5.35 -16.27
C TYR A 59 -6.14 -4.34 -16.19
N ALA A 60 -6.44 -3.07 -16.44
CA ALA A 60 -5.42 -2.06 -16.69
C ALA A 60 -5.55 -0.85 -15.75
N GLY A 61 -4.61 0.07 -15.84
CA GLY A 61 -4.65 1.35 -15.14
C GLY A 61 -3.38 1.64 -14.35
N THR A 62 -3.45 2.68 -13.54
CA THR A 62 -2.33 3.26 -12.83
C THR A 62 -2.70 3.54 -11.38
N PHE A 63 -1.85 3.10 -10.46
CA PHE A 63 -1.85 3.60 -9.10
C PHE A 63 -0.62 4.47 -8.90
N ASP A 64 -0.80 5.76 -8.65
CA ASP A 64 0.21 6.67 -8.15
C ASP A 64 -0.08 7.00 -6.67
N SER A 65 0.88 6.74 -5.79
CA SER A 65 0.72 7.06 -4.37
C SER A 65 0.50 8.56 -4.11
N ALA A 66 0.90 9.44 -5.04
CA ALA A 66 0.63 10.87 -4.95
C ALA A 66 -0.88 11.20 -4.98
N ASP A 67 -1.66 10.48 -5.80
CA ASP A 67 -3.11 10.72 -5.93
C ASP A 67 -3.87 10.40 -4.65
N VAL A 68 -3.35 9.45 -3.86
CA VAL A 68 -3.96 8.99 -2.61
C VAL A 68 -3.27 9.57 -1.36
N ALA A 69 -2.36 10.53 -1.52
CA ALA A 69 -1.61 11.13 -0.41
C ALA A 69 -2.52 11.79 0.64
N ALA A 70 -3.68 12.28 0.22
CA ALA A 70 -4.67 12.90 1.10
C ALA A 70 -5.67 11.90 1.73
N TRP A 71 -5.53 10.60 1.46
CA TRP A 71 -6.31 9.55 2.12
C TRP A 71 -5.78 9.31 3.54
N SER A 72 -6.53 8.55 4.33
CA SER A 72 -6.06 8.00 5.61
C SER A 72 -6.91 6.76 5.96
N PRO A 73 -6.79 5.66 5.21
CA PRO A 73 -7.59 4.47 5.44
C PRO A 73 -7.14 3.74 6.71
N GLY A 74 -8.06 3.00 7.34
CA GLY A 74 -7.71 2.02 8.36
C GLY A 74 -7.16 0.72 7.77
N THR A 75 -7.59 0.40 6.55
CA THR A 75 -7.17 -0.77 5.78
C THR A 75 -6.93 -0.39 4.32
N PHE A 76 -5.72 -0.66 3.83
CA PHE A 76 -5.34 -0.47 2.44
C PHE A 76 -4.74 -1.75 1.88
N VAL A 77 -5.36 -2.28 0.83
CA VAL A 77 -4.96 -3.50 0.16
C VAL A 77 -4.92 -3.25 -1.34
N LEU A 78 -3.74 -3.36 -1.93
CA LEU A 78 -3.47 -3.30 -3.36
C LEU A 78 -2.38 -4.31 -3.70
N TYR A 79 -2.72 -5.57 -4.03
CA TYR A 79 -1.72 -6.62 -4.27
C TYR A 79 -2.10 -7.58 -5.40
N SER A 80 -1.09 -8.26 -5.96
CA SER A 80 -1.28 -9.20 -7.08
C SER A 80 -2.00 -8.54 -8.26
N MET A 81 -1.54 -7.34 -8.62
CA MET A 81 -2.04 -6.61 -9.78
C MET A 81 -1.42 -7.15 -11.09
N PRO A 82 -2.14 -7.08 -12.23
CA PRO A 82 -1.65 -7.56 -13.52
C PRO A 82 -0.39 -6.83 -13.97
N VAL A 83 0.72 -7.56 -14.06
CA VAL A 83 1.99 -7.02 -14.56
C VAL A 83 1.84 -6.68 -16.05
N GLY A 84 2.32 -5.49 -16.44
CA GLY A 84 2.38 -5.05 -17.83
C GLY A 84 1.15 -4.27 -18.32
N THR A 85 -0.01 -4.43 -17.69
CA THR A 85 -1.21 -3.62 -17.96
C THR A 85 -1.58 -2.69 -16.81
N TYR A 86 -1.17 -3.04 -15.58
CA TYR A 86 -1.34 -2.21 -14.41
C TYR A 86 0.02 -1.65 -13.96
N THR A 87 0.09 -0.33 -13.81
CA THR A 87 1.31 0.37 -13.40
C THR A 87 1.17 0.86 -11.96
N ILE A 88 2.22 0.64 -11.15
CA ILE A 88 2.29 1.20 -9.79
C ILE A 88 3.47 2.17 -9.72
N VAL A 89 3.16 3.42 -9.40
CA VAL A 89 4.08 4.51 -9.16
C VAL A 89 4.08 4.81 -7.68
N ILE A 90 5.27 4.81 -7.07
CA ILE A 90 5.45 5.21 -5.68
C ILE A 90 6.21 6.53 -5.68
N THR A 91 5.49 7.59 -5.35
CA THR A 91 6.01 8.94 -5.18
C THR A 91 6.29 9.20 -3.70
N ALA A 92 7.34 9.98 -3.42
CA ALA A 92 7.72 10.35 -2.05
C ALA A 92 6.58 11.06 -1.32
N ASN A 93 6.37 10.71 -0.05
CA ASN A 93 5.29 11.20 0.82
C ASN A 93 3.87 10.78 0.40
N GLY A 94 3.72 9.83 -0.54
CA GLY A 94 2.42 9.32 -0.95
C GLY A 94 1.65 8.60 0.17
N PHE A 95 2.33 8.12 1.21
CA PHE A 95 1.68 7.53 2.40
C PHE A 95 2.00 8.24 3.71
N ALA A 96 2.84 9.27 3.70
CA ALA A 96 3.37 9.91 4.90
C ALA A 96 2.30 10.61 5.77
N ALA A 97 1.13 10.91 5.20
CA ALA A 97 0.00 11.52 5.92
C ALA A 97 -0.99 10.48 6.48
N TRP A 98 -0.79 9.18 6.25
CA TRP A 98 -1.72 8.12 6.67
C TRP A 98 -1.55 7.75 8.15
N SER A 99 -1.58 8.75 9.03
CA SER A 99 -1.28 8.62 10.46
C SER A 99 -2.47 8.12 11.29
N THR A 100 -3.70 8.23 10.77
CA THR A 100 -4.92 7.97 11.55
C THR A 100 -5.49 6.58 11.26
N GLY A 101 -5.29 5.64 12.18
CA GLY A 101 -6.02 4.38 12.20
C GLY A 101 -5.52 3.27 11.26
N LEU A 102 -4.48 3.51 10.46
CA LEU A 102 -3.93 2.49 9.56
C LEU A 102 -3.41 1.28 10.35
N SER A 103 -4.05 0.13 10.13
CA SER A 103 -3.80 -1.12 10.85
C SER A 103 -3.54 -2.31 9.93
N ASP A 104 -3.86 -2.18 8.64
CA ASP A 104 -3.53 -3.19 7.63
C ASP A 104 -3.13 -2.49 6.33
N PHE A 105 -1.85 -2.61 5.98
CA PHE A 105 -1.28 -2.09 4.74
C PHE A 105 -0.68 -3.26 3.94
N ARG A 106 -1.19 -3.50 2.74
CA ARG A 106 -0.80 -4.63 1.89
C ARG A 106 -0.54 -4.19 0.47
N MET A 107 0.72 -4.22 0.05
CA MET A 107 1.17 -3.97 -1.33
C MET A 107 2.13 -5.05 -1.84
N GLN A 108 2.06 -6.26 -1.28
CA GLN A 108 2.90 -7.38 -1.69
C GLN A 108 2.65 -7.82 -3.14
N GLY A 109 3.54 -8.61 -3.73
CA GLY A 109 3.24 -9.34 -4.96
C GLY A 109 2.90 -8.49 -6.18
N ASN A 110 3.45 -7.27 -6.25
CA ASN A 110 3.20 -6.31 -7.32
C ASN A 110 4.43 -6.08 -8.22
N SER A 111 5.51 -6.82 -7.98
CA SER A 111 6.79 -6.65 -8.69
C SER A 111 7.39 -5.24 -8.52
N LEU A 112 7.21 -4.64 -7.33
CA LEU A 112 7.79 -3.35 -7.00
C LEU A 112 9.33 -3.43 -6.97
N THR A 113 9.98 -2.36 -7.40
CA THR A 113 11.44 -2.22 -7.31
C THR A 113 11.88 -1.97 -5.86
N GLN A 114 13.16 -2.19 -5.55
CA GLN A 114 13.70 -1.96 -4.21
C GLN A 114 13.47 -0.52 -3.75
N ALA A 115 13.73 0.47 -4.62
CA ALA A 115 13.53 1.88 -4.31
C ALA A 115 12.07 2.22 -3.96
N GLN A 116 11.10 1.58 -4.64
CA GLN A 116 9.69 1.76 -4.34
C GLN A 116 9.31 1.13 -2.99
N VAL A 117 9.85 -0.05 -2.66
CA VAL A 117 9.63 -0.69 -1.35
C VAL A 117 10.24 0.15 -0.23
N ASP A 118 11.46 0.64 -0.42
CA ASP A 118 12.13 1.53 0.54
C ASP A 118 11.34 2.83 0.76
N ALA A 119 10.80 3.43 -0.32
CA ALA A 119 9.96 4.62 -0.24
C ALA A 119 8.66 4.37 0.52
N ILE A 120 7.99 3.22 0.29
CA ILE A 120 6.79 2.85 1.07
C ILE A 120 7.12 2.75 2.56
N LEU A 121 8.20 2.05 2.92
CA LEU A 121 8.60 1.86 4.31
C LEU A 121 8.94 3.21 4.97
N TRP A 122 9.66 4.07 4.26
CA TRP A 122 9.96 5.42 4.73
C TRP A 122 8.70 6.26 4.98
N ASP A 123 7.77 6.29 4.02
CA ASP A 123 6.53 7.04 4.16
C ASP A 123 5.67 6.52 5.35
N LEU A 124 5.57 5.20 5.50
CA LEU A 124 4.84 4.61 6.63
C LEU A 124 5.52 4.91 7.98
N TYR A 125 6.85 4.98 8.02
CA TYR A 125 7.57 5.44 9.20
C TYR A 125 7.28 6.91 9.50
N GLN A 126 7.26 7.78 8.49
CA GLN A 126 6.88 9.18 8.65
C GLN A 126 5.46 9.32 9.20
N ALA A 127 4.51 8.57 8.65
CA ALA A 127 3.12 8.53 9.14
C ALA A 127 3.05 8.04 10.59
N ALA A 128 3.88 7.07 10.98
CA ALA A 128 3.90 6.53 12.32
C ALA A 128 4.29 7.56 13.39
N LYS A 129 5.18 8.52 13.05
CA LYS A 129 5.67 9.54 13.99
C LYS A 129 4.64 10.61 14.38
N VAL A 130 3.59 10.79 13.59
CA VAL A 130 2.53 11.78 13.86
C VAL A 130 1.40 11.07 14.63
N PRO A 131 1.64 10.78 15.91
CA PRO A 131 1.75 9.43 16.44
C PRO A 131 0.62 8.51 15.99
N ARG A 132 1.01 7.39 15.38
CA ARG A 132 0.09 6.32 15.04
C ARG A 132 -0.70 5.88 16.28
N THR A 133 -2.02 5.94 16.17
CA THR A 133 -2.96 5.61 17.25
C THR A 133 -3.43 4.16 17.22
N ALA A 134 -3.40 3.50 16.07
CA ALA A 134 -3.78 2.09 15.95
C ALA A 134 -2.77 1.20 16.70
N THR A 135 -3.27 0.22 17.46
CA THR A 135 -2.42 -0.75 18.16
C THR A 135 -2.23 -1.99 17.30
N GLY A 136 -0.99 -2.48 17.19
CA GLY A 136 -0.66 -3.69 16.45
C GLY A 136 -0.75 -3.51 14.93
N GLY A 137 -1.33 -4.49 14.21
CA GLY A 137 -1.55 -4.41 12.77
C GLY A 137 -0.43 -5.00 11.91
N THR A 138 -0.60 -4.91 10.59
CA THR A 138 0.29 -5.52 9.60
C THR A 138 0.70 -4.57 8.49
N ILE A 139 2.00 -4.55 8.19
CA ILE A 139 2.55 -4.11 6.91
C ILE A 139 2.99 -5.35 6.12
N ASN A 140 2.57 -5.47 4.87
CA ASN A 140 3.09 -6.48 3.95
C ASN A 140 3.44 -5.86 2.60
N VAL A 141 4.73 -5.82 2.30
CA VAL A 141 5.30 -5.33 1.03
C VAL A 141 6.23 -6.37 0.38
N GLY A 142 6.14 -7.63 0.80
CA GLY A 142 6.94 -8.75 0.29
C GLY A 142 6.40 -9.42 -0.98
N GLY A 143 6.60 -10.74 -1.11
CA GLY A 143 6.17 -11.54 -2.26
C GLY A 143 7.01 -11.22 -3.51
N THR A 144 6.40 -11.07 -4.68
CA THR A 144 7.20 -10.79 -5.90
C THR A 144 7.88 -9.41 -5.95
N ASN A 145 7.72 -8.57 -4.93
CA ASN A 145 8.44 -7.30 -4.82
C ASN A 145 9.92 -7.55 -4.50
N ALA A 146 10.80 -6.64 -4.96
CA ALA A 146 12.21 -6.68 -4.57
C ALA A 146 12.37 -6.47 -3.06
N ALA A 147 13.37 -7.13 -2.47
CA ALA A 147 13.69 -6.93 -1.06
C ALA A 147 14.17 -5.47 -0.81
N PRO A 148 13.78 -4.85 0.32
CA PRO A 148 14.28 -3.54 0.69
C PRO A 148 15.80 -3.53 0.90
N SER A 149 16.40 -2.35 0.86
CA SER A 149 17.85 -2.16 1.02
C SER A 149 18.36 -2.56 2.42
N GLY A 150 19.65 -2.88 2.51
CA GLY A 150 20.36 -3.13 3.77
C GLY A 150 20.13 -4.49 4.43
N THR A 151 20.34 -4.52 5.74
CA THR A 151 20.19 -5.67 6.65
C THR A 151 19.04 -5.41 7.63
N PHE A 152 18.29 -6.44 8.01
CA PHE A 152 17.23 -6.30 9.01
C PHE A 152 17.82 -6.28 10.41
N GLN A 153 18.02 -5.07 10.94
CA GLN A 153 18.62 -4.80 12.24
C GLN A 153 18.12 -3.43 12.75
N ALA A 154 18.41 -3.11 14.01
CA ALA A 154 18.17 -1.78 14.56
C ALA A 154 18.85 -0.69 13.71
N ALA A 155 18.18 0.46 13.55
CA ALA A 155 18.74 1.57 12.80
C ALA A 155 20.11 1.97 13.37
N SER A 156 21.09 2.08 12.47
CA SER A 156 22.48 2.41 12.85
C SER A 156 22.64 3.80 13.47
N ALA A 157 21.69 4.71 13.20
CA ALA A 157 21.62 6.03 13.80
C ALA A 157 20.16 6.47 14.01
N CYS A 158 19.93 7.22 15.09
CA CYS A 158 18.67 7.89 15.38
C CYS A 158 18.87 9.43 15.35
N PRO A 159 17.91 10.21 14.82
CA PRO A 159 16.65 9.77 14.24
C PRO A 159 16.83 9.07 12.89
N VAL A 160 15.93 8.14 12.57
CA VAL A 160 15.83 7.54 11.22
C VAL A 160 15.56 8.66 10.21
N THR A 161 16.20 8.56 9.04
CA THR A 161 16.08 9.53 7.96
C THR A 161 15.73 8.83 6.65
N SER A 162 15.46 9.60 5.59
CA SER A 162 15.19 9.06 4.26
C SER A 162 16.37 8.33 3.62
N SER A 163 17.58 8.42 4.20
CA SER A 163 18.76 7.65 3.77
C SER A 163 19.00 6.40 4.60
N THR A 164 18.18 6.13 5.61
CA THR A 164 18.25 4.87 6.37
C THR A 164 17.80 3.72 5.48
N ASP A 165 18.53 2.60 5.51
CA ASP A 165 18.22 1.42 4.71
C ASP A 165 16.80 0.91 4.99
N GLY A 166 16.09 0.45 3.96
CA GLY A 166 14.70 0.05 4.06
C GLY A 166 14.46 -1.07 5.09
N LYS A 167 15.40 -2.03 5.22
CA LYS A 167 15.30 -3.07 6.24
C LYS A 167 15.48 -2.56 7.67
N GLU A 168 16.29 -1.52 7.87
CA GLU A 168 16.40 -0.85 9.17
C GLU A 168 15.10 -0.07 9.47
N ILE A 169 14.51 0.62 8.47
CA ILE A 169 13.21 1.28 8.62
C ILE A 169 12.11 0.25 8.98
N ALA A 170 12.07 -0.89 8.30
CA ALA A 170 11.14 -1.99 8.60
C ALA A 170 11.32 -2.52 10.03
N HIS A 171 12.57 -2.63 10.49
CA HIS A 171 12.87 -3.01 11.86
C HIS A 171 12.36 -1.96 12.86
N GLU A 172 12.53 -0.67 12.58
CA GLU A 172 12.03 0.39 13.46
C GLU A 172 10.51 0.45 13.50
N LEU A 173 9.81 0.24 12.39
CA LEU A 173 8.34 0.12 12.37
C LEU A 173 7.84 -1.03 13.27
N LEU A 174 8.61 -2.11 13.38
CA LEU A 174 8.28 -3.28 14.20
C LEU A 174 8.67 -3.08 15.68
N ASN A 175 9.81 -2.44 15.95
CA ASN A 175 10.45 -2.47 17.25
C ASN A 175 10.56 -1.12 17.97
N ASP A 176 10.50 0.00 17.24
CA ASP A 176 10.72 1.38 17.70
C ASP A 176 11.95 1.50 18.62
N THR A 177 13.11 1.02 18.17
CA THR A 177 14.34 1.04 18.98
C THR A 177 14.94 2.44 19.08
N CYS A 178 14.63 3.33 18.13
CA CYS A 178 14.89 4.76 18.23
C CYS A 178 13.98 5.51 19.24
N ALA A 179 13.05 4.81 19.90
CA ALA A 179 12.20 5.33 20.96
C ALA A 179 11.42 6.60 20.56
N VAL A 180 10.86 6.60 19.34
CA VAL A 180 10.06 7.73 18.85
C VAL A 180 8.68 7.79 19.52
N GLY A 181 8.19 6.65 20.02
CA GLY A 181 7.00 6.59 20.87
C GLY A 181 5.68 6.36 20.13
N PHE A 182 5.72 5.80 18.91
CA PHE A 182 4.52 5.42 18.18
C PHE A 182 4.05 4.00 18.55
N HIS A 183 2.77 3.69 18.29
CA HIS A 183 2.29 2.32 18.42
C HIS A 183 2.89 1.43 17.33
N LYS A 184 3.74 0.49 17.75
CA LYS A 184 4.45 -0.45 16.88
C LYS A 184 3.49 -1.34 16.08
N TRP A 185 3.96 -1.76 14.90
CA TRP A 185 3.29 -2.78 14.09
C TRP A 185 3.48 -4.15 14.73
N THR A 186 2.51 -5.06 14.58
CA THR A 186 2.66 -6.44 15.03
C THR A 186 3.50 -7.25 14.04
N THR A 187 3.33 -6.98 12.75
CA THR A 187 4.10 -7.63 11.69
C THR A 187 4.52 -6.64 10.62
N VAL A 188 5.74 -6.82 10.11
CA VAL A 188 6.29 -6.11 8.95
C VAL A 188 6.92 -7.15 8.04
N THR A 189 6.24 -7.50 6.95
CA THR A 189 6.67 -8.54 6.01
C THR A 189 7.31 -7.90 4.78
N ILE A 190 8.59 -8.20 4.56
CA ILE A 190 9.44 -7.64 3.51
C ILE A 190 10.18 -8.70 2.67
N THR A 191 9.93 -9.97 2.94
CA THR A 191 10.57 -11.09 2.23
C THR A 191 9.87 -11.35 0.91
N ALA A 192 10.66 -11.63 -0.13
CA ALA A 192 10.15 -12.06 -1.41
C ALA A 192 9.67 -13.52 -1.42
#